data_AF-A0A3D1IPW8-F1
#
_entry.id   AF-A0A3D1IPW8-F1
#
_cell.length_a   1.000
_cell.length_b   1.000
_cell.length_c   1.000
_cell.angle_alpha   90.00
_cell.angle_beta   90.00
_cell.angle_gamma   90.00
#
_symmetry.space_group_name_H-M   'P 1'
#
loop_
_entity.id
_entity.type
_entity.pdbx_description
1 polymer ?
#
loop_
_entity_poly.entity_id
_entity_poly.type
_entity_poly.pdbx_seq_one_letter_code
_entity_poly.pdbx_strand_id
1 'polypeptide(L)'
;MPISTISVVFNPPLPQSTGSVSAAEIEKMTTSERLQAMESLWDALCREPDKLNSPNWHGEVLSDRRTKIEDGEASFVSLKEARRRLLG
;
A
#
# COMPACT_ATOMS: atom_id res chain seq x y z
N MET A 1 9.66 -15.43 -20.92
CA MET A 1 9.21 -14.08 -20.53
C MET A 1 9.43 -13.94 -19.03
N PRO A 2 10.39 -13.12 -18.55
CA PRO A 2 10.59 -12.96 -17.11
C PRO A 2 9.49 -12.06 -16.53
N ILE A 3 8.91 -12.51 -15.41
CA ILE A 3 7.91 -11.77 -14.64
C ILE A 3 8.64 -10.57 -14.03
N SER A 4 8.31 -9.35 -14.47
CA SER A 4 8.88 -8.12 -13.92
C SER A 4 8.55 -8.02 -12.43
N THR A 5 9.58 -8.06 -11.59
CA THR A 5 9.52 -7.79 -10.16
C THR A 5 8.95 -6.39 -9.94
N ILE A 6 7.84 -6.29 -9.21
CA ILE A 6 7.29 -5.00 -8.76
C ILE A 6 8.21 -4.49 -7.64
N SER A 7 9.15 -3.61 -7.98
CA SER A 7 9.90 -2.83 -7.00
C SER A 7 9.02 -1.69 -6.50
N VAL A 8 8.39 -1.87 -5.34
CA VAL A 8 7.75 -0.74 -4.62
C VAL A 8 8.87 0.07 -3.98
N VAL A 9 9.36 1.09 -4.69
CA VAL A 9 10.31 2.05 -4.12
C VAL A 9 9.52 3.11 -3.35
N PHE A 10 9.53 3.03 -2.02
CA PHE A 10 8.99 4.05 -1.14
C PHE A 10 10.16 4.67 -0.37
N ASN A 11 10.63 5.87 -0.77
CA ASN A 11 11.52 6.65 0.09
C ASN A 11 11.46 8.17 -0.20
N PRO A 12 10.88 8.94 0.72
CA PRO A 12 11.34 10.29 1.04
C PRO A 12 11.76 10.43 2.53
N PRO A 13 12.70 11.35 2.86
CA PRO A 13 13.15 11.54 4.23
C PRO A 13 12.03 12.11 5.11
N LEU A 14 11.86 11.54 6.30
CA LEU A 14 10.82 11.95 7.25
C LEU A 14 11.15 13.32 7.87
N PRO A 15 10.22 14.30 7.87
CA PRO A 15 10.26 15.39 8.83
C PRO A 15 10.05 14.81 10.24
N GLN A 16 10.87 15.24 11.20
CA GLN A 16 10.80 14.81 12.59
C GLN A 16 9.48 15.32 13.21
N SER A 17 8.43 14.51 13.17
CA SER A 17 7.12 14.84 13.74
C SER A 17 7.12 14.58 15.25
N THR A 18 6.81 15.60 16.05
CA THR A 18 6.86 15.58 17.54
C THR A 18 5.69 14.85 18.20
N GLY A 19 5.10 13.87 17.52
CA GLY A 19 3.99 13.04 18.01
C GLY A 19 4.07 11.62 17.45
N SER A 20 5.28 11.07 17.31
CA SER A 20 5.48 9.74 16.74
C SER A 20 5.24 8.66 17.80
N VAL A 21 4.30 7.76 17.54
CA VAL A 21 4.31 6.43 18.17
C VAL A 21 5.64 5.78 17.81
N SER A 22 6.48 5.48 18.80
CA SER A 22 7.81 4.93 18.54
C SER A 22 7.73 3.43 18.26
N ALA A 23 8.67 2.92 17.47
CA ALA A 23 8.76 1.47 17.21
C ALA A 23 8.88 0.66 18.51
N ALA A 24 9.60 1.20 19.51
CA ALA A 24 9.78 0.58 20.81
C ALA A 24 8.48 0.49 21.65
N GLU A 25 7.51 1.37 21.40
CA GLU A 25 6.18 1.28 22.03
C GLU A 25 5.31 0.24 21.34
N ILE A 26 5.37 0.14 20.01
CA ILE A 26 4.63 -0.86 19.23
C ILE A 26 5.10 -2.28 19.56
N GLU A 27 6.40 -2.47 19.80
CA GLU A 27 6.96 -3.77 20.18
C GLU A 27 6.38 -4.31 21.50
N LYS A 28 5.99 -3.42 22.42
CA LYS A 28 5.39 -3.81 23.71
C LYS A 28 3.90 -4.16 23.61
N MET A 29 3.23 -3.78 22.52
CA MET A 29 1.83 -4.10 22.28
C MET A 29 1.65 -5.58 21.92
N THR A 30 0.56 -6.16 22.40
CA THR A 30 0.04 -7.44 21.92
C THR A 30 -0.39 -7.33 20.45
N THR A 31 -0.53 -8.46 19.77
CA THR A 31 -1.02 -8.48 18.38
C THR A 31 -2.38 -7.78 18.23
N SER A 32 -3.30 -7.97 19.20
CA SER A 32 -4.62 -7.34 19.16
C SER A 32 -4.53 -5.82 19.27
N GLU A 33 -3.69 -5.31 20.17
CA GLU A 33 -3.46 -3.87 20.34
C GLU A 33 -2.82 -3.24 19.10
N ARG A 34 -1.87 -3.95 18.45
CA ARG A 34 -1.28 -3.48 17.18
C ARG A 34 -2.32 -3.39 16.07
N LEU A 35 -3.20 -4.38 15.95
CA LEU A 35 -4.27 -4.38 14.95
C LEU A 35 -5.24 -3.23 15.20
N GLN A 36 -5.66 -3.02 16.44
CA GLN A 36 -6.55 -1.92 16.80
C GLN A 36 -5.90 -0.54 16.58
N ALA A 37 -4.61 -0.40 16.87
CA ALA A 37 -3.86 0.82 16.59
C ALA A 37 -3.77 1.07 15.08
N MET A 38 -3.51 0.03 14.28
CA MET A 38 -3.48 0.13 12.81
C MET A 38 -4.83 0.56 12.24
N GLU A 39 -5.94 -0.01 12.72
CA GLU A 39 -7.30 0.38 12.31
C GLU A 39 -7.60 1.84 12.68
N SER A 40 -7.28 2.24 13.91
CA SER A 40 -7.51 3.61 14.39
C SER A 40 -6.70 4.64 13.60
N LEU A 41 -5.44 4.32 13.27
CA LEU A 41 -4.60 5.14 12.42
C LEU A 41 -5.16 5.23 11.00
N TRP A 42 -5.57 4.10 10.43
CA TRP A 42 -6.16 4.05 9.10
C TRP A 42 -7.42 4.91 8.99
N ASP A 43 -8.34 4.76 9.96
CA ASP A 43 -9.56 5.56 10.06
C ASP A 43 -9.27 7.06 10.18
N ALA A 44 -8.24 7.44 10.94
CA ALA A 44 -7.82 8.83 11.06
C ALA A 44 -7.30 9.39 9.73
N LEU A 45 -6.48 8.63 9.01
CA LEU A 45 -5.94 9.03 7.70
C LEU A 45 -7.05 9.16 6.64
N CYS A 46 -8.03 8.25 6.65
CA CYS A 46 -9.16 8.30 5.71
C CYS A 46 -10.06 9.54 5.90
N ARG A 47 -10.07 10.17 7.08
CA ARG A 47 -10.83 11.40 7.34
C ARG A 47 -10.14 12.66 6.83
N GLU A 48 -8.89 12.57 6.38
CA GLU A 48 -8.10 13.69 5.88
C GLU A 48 -7.59 13.44 4.44
N PRO A 49 -8.47 13.14 3.47
CA PRO A 49 -8.08 12.70 2.13
C PRO A 49 -7.21 13.73 1.39
N ASP A 50 -7.42 15.02 1.64
CA ASP A 50 -6.72 16.11 0.97
C ASP A 50 -5.27 16.30 1.46
N LYS A 51 -4.87 15.66 2.57
CA LYS A 51 -3.50 15.73 3.09
C LYS A 51 -2.56 14.70 2.46
N LEU A 52 -3.10 13.71 1.74
CA LEU A 52 -2.33 12.64 1.10
C LEU A 52 -2.48 12.73 -0.41
N ASN A 53 -1.63 13.52 -1.05
CA ASN A 53 -1.55 13.54 -2.50
C ASN A 53 -0.94 12.23 -3.02
N SER A 54 -1.61 11.62 -4.01
CA SER A 54 -1.01 10.53 -4.75
C SER A 54 0.29 10.99 -5.42
N PRO A 55 1.32 10.12 -5.55
CA PRO A 55 2.51 10.45 -6.32
C PRO A 55 2.16 10.84 -7.76
N ASN A 56 2.94 11.74 -8.37
CA ASN A 56 2.69 12.23 -9.74
C ASN A 56 2.61 11.09 -10.79
N TRP A 57 3.38 10.01 -10.59
CA TRP A 57 3.38 8.84 -11.49
C TRP A 57 2.14 7.94 -11.35
N HIS A 58 1.36 8.09 -10.28
CA HIS A 58 0.26 7.15 -9.97
C HIS A 58 -0.80 7.14 -11.08
N GLY A 59 -1.13 8.31 -11.60
CA GLY A 59 -2.10 8.44 -12.70
C GLY A 59 -1.65 7.74 -13.98
N GLU A 60 -0.38 7.89 -14.35
CA GLU A 60 0.21 7.28 -15.55
C GLU A 60 0.12 5.75 -15.48
N VAL A 61 0.52 5.15 -14.34
CA VAL A 61 0.44 3.70 -14.15
C VAL A 61 -1.00 3.18 -14.19
N LEU A 62 -1.97 3.92 -13.64
CA LEU A 62 -3.38 3.54 -13.70
C LEU A 62 -3.94 3.63 -15.13
N SER A 63 -3.54 4.66 -15.88
CA SER A 63 -3.91 4.82 -17.29
C SER A 63 -3.40 3.66 -18.14
N ASP A 64 -2.12 3.34 -18.03
CA ASP A 64 -1.50 2.23 -18.77
C ASP A 64 -2.16 0.88 -18.45
N ARG A 65 -2.47 0.64 -17.17
CA ARG A 65 -3.17 -0.58 -16.74
C ARG A 65 -4.59 -0.62 -17.29
N ARG A 66 -5.26 0.52 -17.39
CA ARG A 66 -6.61 0.62 -17.94
C ARG A 66 -6.63 0.30 -19.42
N THR A 67 -5.72 0.88 -20.20
CA THR A 67 -5.57 0.58 -21.63
C THR A 67 -5.38 -0.91 -21.87
N LYS A 68 -4.51 -1.58 -21.11
CA LYS A 68 -4.32 -3.04 -21.21
C LYS A 68 -5.57 -3.85 -20.92
N ILE A 69 -6.46 -3.37 -20.05
CA ILE A 69 -7.75 -4.03 -19.80
C ILE A 69 -8.68 -3.85 -21.00
N GLU A 70 -8.75 -2.63 -21.53
CA GLU A 70 -9.60 -2.27 -22.66
C GLU A 70 -9.16 -2.98 -23.96
N ASP A 71 -7.85 -3.16 -24.16
CA ASP A 71 -7.26 -3.87 -25.29
C ASP A 71 -7.32 -5.41 -25.14
N GLY A 72 -7.83 -5.92 -24.01
CA GLY A 72 -7.91 -7.36 -23.74
C GLY A 72 -6.56 -8.03 -23.43
N GLU A 73 -5.52 -7.24 -23.18
CA GLU A 73 -4.18 -7.70 -22.82
C GLU A 73 -4.02 -8.03 -21.34
N ALA A 74 -4.98 -7.62 -20.50
CA ALA A 74 -4.98 -7.91 -19.07
C ALA A 74 -5.66 -9.26 -18.76
N SER A 75 -5.04 -10.03 -17.85
CA SER A 75 -5.65 -11.24 -17.29
C SER A 75 -6.04 -11.01 -15.83
N PHE A 76 -7.26 -11.40 -15.50
CA PHE A 76 -7.77 -11.35 -14.13
C PHE A 76 -7.59 -12.70 -13.46
N VAL A 77 -7.17 -12.68 -12.19
CA VAL A 77 -7.03 -13.86 -11.37
C VAL A 77 -7.88 -13.73 -10.12
N SER A 78 -8.40 -14.85 -9.63
CA SER A 78 -9.09 -14.85 -8.34
C SER A 78 -8.14 -14.45 -7.20
N LEU A 79 -8.68 -13.93 -6.10
CA LEU A 79 -7.86 -13.65 -4.91
C LEU A 79 -7.18 -14.91 -4.37
N LYS A 80 -7.84 -16.09 -4.49
CA LYS A 80 -7.25 -17.38 -4.14
C LYS A 80 -6.02 -17.70 -5.00
N GLU A 81 -6.10 -17.44 -6.29
CA GLU A 81 -5.00 -17.59 -7.24
C GLU A 81 -3.86 -16.62 -6.92
N ALA A 82 -4.17 -15.34 -6.72
CA ALA A 82 -3.19 -14.32 -6.36
C ALA A 82 -2.46 -14.68 -5.06
N ARG A 83 -3.19 -15.09 -4.02
CA ARG A 83 -2.63 -15.54 -2.74
C ARG A 83 -1.66 -16.71 -2.94
N ARG A 84 -2.00 -17.68 -3.80
CA ARG A 84 -1.13 -18.83 -4.09
C ARG A 84 0.18 -18.40 -4.76
N ARG A 85 0.15 -17.41 -5.66
CA ARG A 85 1.35 -16.91 -6.36
C ARG A 85 2.28 -16.09 -5.47
N LEU A 86 1.74 -15.41 -4.46
CA LEU A 86 2.51 -14.52 -3.58
C LEU A 86 3.06 -15.21 -2.33
N LEU A 87 2.42 -16.31 -1.90
CA LEU A 87 2.79 -17.03 -0.67
C LEU A 87 3.34 -18.44 -0.92
N GLY A 88 3.40 -18.88 -2.18
CA GLY A 88 3.98 -20.16 -2.59
C GLY A 88 5.38 -19.94 -3.16
#